data_AF-A0A0F0HJ99-F1
#
_entry.id   AF-A0A0F0HJ99-F1
#
_cell.length_a   1.000
_cell.length_b   1.000
_cell.length_c   1.000
_cell.angle_alpha   90.00
_cell.angle_beta   90.00
_cell.angle_gamma   90.00
#
_symmetry.space_group_name_H-M   'P 1'
#
loop_
_entity.id
_entity.type
_entity.pdbx_description
1 polymer ?
#
loop_
_entity_poly.entity_id
_entity_poly.type
_entity_poly.pdbx_seq_one_letter_code
_entity_poly.pdbx_strand_id
1 'polypeptide(L)' 'MSVYPNGTTRTSASNLNFTTGQTIPNLVIVPVVNGRVSFYNNAGAVDLIADVAGYYTK' A
#
# COMPACT_ATOMS: atom_id res chain seq x y z
N MET A 1 -4.58 -4.15 4.78
CA MET A 1 -3.75 -3.75 3.61
C MET A 1 -2.34 -3.44 4.08
N SER A 2 -1.34 -4.05 3.45
CA SER A 2 0.07 -3.73 3.66
C SER A 2 0.65 -3.13 2.38
N VAL A 3 1.44 -2.07 2.53
CA VAL A 3 2.17 -1.39 1.45
C VAL A 3 3.65 -1.40 1.80
N TYR A 4 4.49 -1.87 0.90
CA TYR A 4 5.92 -2.09 1.19
C TYR A 4 6.78 -1.97 -0.08
N PRO A 5 8.11 -1.79 0.07
CA PRO A 5 9.02 -1.68 -1.07
C PRO A 5 8.94 -2.90 -1.98
N ASN A 6 8.94 -2.66 -3.29
CA ASN A 6 8.86 -3.75 -4.25
C ASN A 6 10.11 -4.64 -4.17
N GLY A 7 9.90 -5.97 -4.21
CA GLY A 7 10.98 -6.96 -4.15
C GLY A 7 11.50 -7.28 -2.75
N THR A 8 10.95 -6.69 -1.69
CA THR A 8 11.28 -7.06 -0.30
C THR A 8 10.27 -8.03 0.28
N THR A 9 10.69 -8.85 1.26
CA THR A 9 9.76 -9.67 2.05
C THR A 9 8.80 -8.76 2.81
N ARG A 10 7.49 -9.02 2.66
CA ARG A 10 6.44 -8.30 3.39
C ARG A 10 6.59 -8.53 4.90
N THR A 11 6.49 -7.46 5.70
CA THR A 11 6.37 -7.56 7.17
C THR A 11 4.92 -7.83 7.60
N SER A 12 4.69 -8.13 8.88
CA SER A 12 3.33 -8.25 9.43
C SER A 12 2.59 -6.91 9.59
N ALA A 13 3.23 -5.77 9.27
CA ALA A 13 2.63 -4.46 9.45
C ALA A 13 1.43 -4.24 8.51
N SER A 14 0.36 -3.65 9.04
CA SER A 14 -0.80 -3.19 8.28
C SER A 14 -0.83 -1.67 8.23
N ASN A 15 -1.12 -1.10 7.07
CA ASN A 15 -1.29 0.34 6.88
C ASN A 15 -2.76 0.76 6.92
N LEU A 16 -3.67 -0.08 6.45
CA LEU A 16 -5.10 0.22 6.41
C LEU A 16 -5.91 -1.03 6.68
N ASN A 17 -6.79 -0.96 7.67
CA ASN A 17 -7.70 -2.03 8.04
C ASN A 17 -9.12 -1.60 7.65
N PHE A 18 -9.79 -2.40 6.85
CA PHE A 18 -11.14 -2.15 6.37
C PHE A 18 -11.94 -3.46 6.36
N THR A 19 -13.26 -3.33 6.38
CA THR A 19 -14.21 -4.43 6.23
C THR A 19 -15.06 -4.23 4.97
N THR A 20 -15.79 -5.27 4.58
CA THR A 20 -16.68 -5.24 3.41
C THR A 20 -17.65 -4.07 3.46
N GLY A 21 -17.80 -3.35 2.35
CA GLY A 21 -18.69 -2.20 2.22
C GLY A 21 -18.05 -0.86 2.60
N GLN A 22 -16.79 -0.84 3.02
CA GLN A 22 -16.08 0.39 3.33
C GLN A 22 -15.27 0.92 2.14
N THR A 23 -15.38 2.22 1.90
CA THR A 23 -14.46 2.99 1.04
C THR A 23 -13.78 4.03 1.91
N ILE A 24 -12.54 3.75 2.31
CA ILE A 24 -11.79 4.61 3.23
C ILE A 24 -10.37 4.87 2.70
N PRO A 25 -9.85 6.11 2.77
CA PRO A 25 -8.51 6.44 2.33
C PRO A 25 -7.47 6.33 3.46
N ASN A 26 -6.20 6.22 3.09
CA ASN A 26 -5.05 6.47 3.97
C ASN A 26 -3.84 6.95 3.15
N LEU A 27 -2.99 7.80 3.74
CA LEU A 27 -1.71 8.20 3.16
C LEU A 27 -0.58 7.33 3.72
N VAL A 28 0.29 6.82 2.84
CA VAL A 28 1.47 6.03 3.23
C VAL A 28 2.73 6.59 2.56
N ILE A 29 3.86 6.53 3.28
CA ILE A 29 5.18 6.81 2.73
C ILE A 29 5.93 5.47 2.64
N VAL A 30 6.41 5.14 1.45
CA VAL A 30 7.09 3.87 1.18
C VAL A 30 8.26 4.10 0.20
N PRO A 31 9.43 3.46 0.41
CA PRO A 31 10.49 3.45 -0.59
C PRO A 31 10.02 2.87 -1.92
N VAL A 32 10.28 3.58 -3.00
CA VAL A 32 10.01 3.13 -4.37
C VAL A 32 11.23 2.39 -4.91
N VAL A 33 11.04 1.17 -5.42
CA VAL A 33 12.12 0.35 -5.97
C VAL A 33 11.82 0.09 -7.44
N ASN A 34 12.68 0.59 -8.34
CA ASN A 34 12.51 0.49 -9.80
C ASN A 34 11.13 0.96 -10.29
N GLY A 35 10.65 2.07 -9.75
CA GLY A 35 9.34 2.64 -10.09
C GLY A 35 8.14 1.84 -9.58
N ARG A 36 8.35 0.89 -8.66
CA ARG A 36 7.30 -0.01 -8.15
C ARG A 36 7.22 0.00 -6.63
N VAL A 37 6.00 -0.24 -6.16
CA VAL A 37 5.64 -0.53 -4.76
C VAL A 37 4.74 -1.76 -4.76
N SER A 38 4.74 -2.52 -3.66
CA SER A 38 3.91 -3.72 -3.53
C SER A 38 2.76 -3.48 -2.57
N PHE A 39 1.56 -3.92 -2.97
CA PHE A 39 0.34 -3.91 -2.17
C PHE A 39 -0.08 -5.35 -1.86
N TYR A 40 -0.51 -5.59 -0.63
CA TYR A 40 -1.05 -6.89 -0.21
C TYR A 40 -2.39 -6.72 0.50
N ASN A 41 -3.41 -7.35 -0.08
CA ASN A 41 -4.70 -7.54 0.56
C ASN A 41 -4.73 -8.89 1.30
N ASN A 42 -5.10 -8.87 2.58
CA ASN A 42 -5.03 -10.05 3.45
C ASN A 42 -6.14 -11.07 3.19
N ALA A 43 -7.29 -10.63 2.69
CA ALA A 43 -8.43 -11.50 2.42
C ALA A 43 -9.39 -10.89 1.39
N GLY A 44 -10.04 -11.75 0.61
CA GLY A 44 -11.05 -11.35 -0.38
C GLY A 44 -10.50 -10.55 -1.55
N ALA A 45 -11.43 -9.94 -2.31
CA ALA A 45 -11.13 -9.02 -3.40
C ALA A 45 -11.36 -7.57 -2.93
N VAL A 46 -10.62 -6.63 -3.52
CA VAL A 46 -10.73 -5.20 -3.23
C VAL A 46 -10.56 -4.40 -4.51
N ASP A 47 -11.35 -3.34 -4.66
CA ASP A 47 -11.07 -2.28 -5.62
C ASP A 47 -10.06 -1.30 -4.99
N LEU A 48 -8.88 -1.19 -5.62
CA LEU A 48 -7.78 -0.36 -5.11
C LEU A 48 -7.51 0.81 -6.06
N ILE A 49 -7.57 2.02 -5.53
CA ILE A 49 -7.10 3.23 -6.20
C ILE A 49 -5.88 3.73 -5.41
N ALA A 50 -4.82 4.11 -6.12
CA ALA A 50 -3.62 4.69 -5.54
C ALA A 50 -3.17 5.89 -6.36
N ASP A 51 -2.93 7.01 -5.68
CA ASP A 51 -2.41 8.25 -6.21
C ASP A 51 -1.07 8.60 -5.54
N VAL A 52 -0.22 9.33 -6.27
CA VAL A 52 1.08 9.80 -5.75
C VAL A 52 0.95 11.27 -5.41
N ALA A 53 0.92 11.59 -4.12
CA ALA A 53 0.89 12.97 -3.64
C ALA A 53 2.25 13.69 -3.82
N GLY A 54 3.35 12.94 -3.84
CA GLY A 54 4.71 13.46 -4.00
C GLY A 54 5.77 12.39 -3.74
N TYR A 55 7.04 12.77 -3.88
CA TYR A 55 8.18 11.91 -3.59
C TYR A 55 9.34 12.73 -3.01
N TYR A 56 10.10 12.08 -2.11
CA TYR A 56 11.33 12.65 -1.60
C TYR A 56 12.48 12.26 -2.53
N THR A 57 13.27 13.25 -2.95
CA THR A 57 14.55 13.05 -3.62
C THR A 57 15.67 13.54 -2.73
N LYS A 58 16.90 13.10 -3.02
CA LYS A 58 18.09 13.81 -2.54
C LYS A 58 18.23 15.16 -3.21
#